data_AF-A0ABD1L584-F1
#
_entry.id   AF-A0ABD1L584-F1
#
_cell.length_a   1.000
_cell.length_b   1.000
_cell.length_c   1.000
_cell.angle_alpha   90.00
_cell.angle_beta   90.00
_cell.angle_gamma   90.00
#
_symmetry.space_group_name_H-M   'P 1'
#
loop_
_entity.id
_entity.type
_entity.pdbx_description
1 polymer ?
#
loop_
_entity_poly.entity_id
_entity_poly.type
_entity_poly.pdbx_seq_one_letter_code
_entity_poly.pdbx_strand_id
1 'polypeptide(L)'
;MKFTYVLGRWEETASDSRILKDALSRQDPLIIPQGKYYLGDAGFMLKSQILTPYRGVRYHLKEYSRRGPQNPRELFNHRHSSLRNVIERTFGVLKKRFPIIASGT
;
A
#
# COMPACT_ATOMS: atom_id res chain seq x y z
N MET A 1 -11.56 -10.12 -1.34
CA MET A 1 -10.73 -9.20 -0.52
C MET A 1 -11.53 -8.83 0.72
N LYS A 2 -10.88 -8.78 1.89
CA LYS A 2 -11.52 -8.43 3.17
C LYS A 2 -10.85 -7.17 3.72
N PHE A 3 -11.64 -6.16 4.08
CA PHE A 3 -11.16 -4.99 4.81
C PHE A 3 -11.29 -5.25 6.31
N THR A 4 -10.21 -5.09 7.05
CA THR A 4 -10.17 -5.31 8.51
C THR A 4 -10.02 -4.01 9.30
N TYR A 5 -9.63 -2.94 8.62
CA TYR A 5 -9.43 -1.61 9.19
C TYR A 5 -9.71 -0.58 8.09
N VAL A 6 -10.46 0.47 8.42
CA VAL A 6 -10.76 1.59 7.53
C VAL A 6 -10.61 2.87 8.34
N LEU A 7 -9.74 3.77 7.88
CA LEU A 7 -9.55 5.09 8.48
C LEU A 7 -9.98 6.14 7.46
N GLY A 8 -11.01 6.91 7.80
CA GLY A 8 -11.52 8.01 6.98
C GLY A 8 -11.33 9.37 7.64
N ARG A 9 -11.80 10.44 6.97
CA ARG A 9 -11.78 11.84 7.45
C ARG A 9 -10.38 12.43 7.62
N TRP A 10 -9.57 12.33 6.58
CA TRP A 10 -8.29 13.03 6.49
C TRP A 10 -8.36 14.13 5.43
N GLU A 11 -7.69 15.24 5.70
CA GLU A 11 -7.49 16.31 4.71
C GLU A 11 -6.73 15.75 3.50
N GLU A 12 -7.09 16.18 2.29
CA GLU A 12 -6.48 15.71 1.03
C GLU A 12 -4.96 15.99 0.96
N THR A 13 -4.45 16.90 1.79
CA THR A 13 -3.02 17.28 1.88
C THR A 13 -2.24 16.51 2.95
N ALA A 14 -2.90 15.65 3.72
CA ALA A 14 -2.23 14.89 4.78
C ALA A 14 -1.25 13.87 4.19
N SER A 15 -0.02 13.85 4.72
CA SER A 15 0.98 12.88 4.26
C SER A 15 0.63 11.46 4.72
N ASP A 16 0.88 10.47 3.86
CA ASP A 16 0.71 9.03 4.15
C ASP A 16 1.35 8.62 5.47
N SER A 17 2.52 9.18 5.77
CA SER A 17 3.25 8.91 7.00
C SER A 17 2.54 9.43 8.25
N ARG A 18 1.86 10.59 8.16
CA ARG A 18 1.03 11.14 9.23
C ARG A 18 -0.21 10.28 9.46
N ILE A 19 -0.90 9.91 8.37
CA ILE A 19 -2.09 9.05 8.41
C ILE A 19 -1.75 7.70 9.06
N LEU A 20 -0.62 7.09 8.66
CA LEU A 20 -0.17 5.84 9.23
C LEU A 20 0.22 5.97 10.70
N LYS A 21 0.91 7.05 11.09
CA LYS A 21 1.27 7.29 12.48
C LYS A 21 0.02 7.36 13.36
N ASP A 22 -0.98 8.13 12.92
CA ASP A 22 -2.26 8.22 13.62
C ASP A 22 -2.96 6.86 13.70
N ALA A 23 -3.09 6.15 12.58
CA ALA A 23 -3.70 4.82 12.54
C ALA A 23 -3.10 3.86 13.58
N LEU A 24 -1.81 3.97 13.87
CA LEU A 24 -1.12 3.13 14.86
C LEU A 24 -1.23 3.62 16.31
N SER A 25 -1.55 4.89 16.56
CA SER A 25 -1.56 5.50 17.90
C SER A 25 -2.94 5.88 18.43
N ARG A 26 -3.99 5.74 17.63
CA ARG A 26 -5.38 5.99 18.05
C ARG A 26 -5.84 5.04 19.16
N GLN A 27 -6.97 5.39 19.78
CA GLN A 27 -7.65 4.53 20.75
C GLN A 27 -8.13 3.21 20.13
N ASP A 28 -8.47 3.23 18.84
CA ASP A 28 -8.78 2.07 17.99
C ASP A 28 -7.66 1.81 16.96
N PRO A 29 -6.47 1.34 17.40
CA PRO A 29 -5.30 1.30 16.55
C PRO A 29 -5.39 0.20 15.48
N LEU A 30 -4.74 0.44 14.35
CA LEU A 30 -4.38 -0.58 13.38
C LEU A 30 -3.44 -1.59 14.02
N ILE A 31 -3.94 -2.79 14.32
CA ILE A 31 -3.14 -3.88 14.87
C ILE A 31 -2.50 -4.69 13.75
N ILE A 32 -1.18 -4.76 13.76
CA ILE A 32 -0.42 -5.68 12.90
C ILE A 32 -0.12 -6.94 13.71
N PRO A 33 -0.68 -8.12 13.35
CA PRO A 33 -0.45 -9.34 14.11
C PRO A 33 1.04 -9.72 14.15
N GLN A 34 1.47 -10.33 15.26
CA GLN A 34 2.85 -10.77 15.43
C GLN A 34 3.27 -11.72 14.29
N GLY A 35 4.49 -11.54 13.78
CA GLY A 35 5.02 -12.32 12.65
C GLY A 35 4.42 -11.98 11.29
N LYS A 36 3.56 -10.95 11.20
CA LYS A 36 2.99 -10.46 9.94
C LYS A 36 3.44 -9.04 9.62
N TYR A 37 3.34 -8.71 8.35
CA TYR A 37 3.75 -7.42 7.80
C TYR A 37 2.67 -6.90 6.86
N TYR A 38 2.50 -5.58 6.82
CA TYR A 38 1.71 -4.91 5.77
C TYR A 38 2.59 -4.42 4.64
N LEU A 39 2.06 -4.41 3.42
CA LEU A 39 2.70 -3.76 2.29
C LEU A 39 2.33 -2.28 2.29
N GLY A 40 3.33 -1.41 2.35
CA GLY A 40 3.17 0.03 2.24
C GLY A 40 3.57 0.55 0.86
N ASP A 41 2.98 1.67 0.46
CA ASP A 41 3.49 2.53 -0.61
C ASP A 41 4.87 3.12 -0.26
N ALA A 42 5.61 3.57 -1.27
CA ALA A 42 6.88 4.28 -1.13
C ALA A 42 6.76 5.59 -0.33
N GLY A 43 5.55 6.17 -0.24
CA GLY A 43 5.23 7.38 0.55
C GLY A 43 5.15 7.15 2.06
N PHE A 44 5.04 5.90 2.51
CA PHE A 44 5.06 5.58 3.94
C PHE A 44 6.49 5.54 4.48
N MET A 45 6.63 5.92 5.75
CA MET A 45 7.85 5.67 6.52
C MET A 45 8.10 4.16 6.63
N LEU A 46 9.35 3.74 6.41
CA LEU A 46 9.77 2.38 6.71
C LEU A 46 9.67 2.17 8.22
N LYS A 47 8.77 1.27 8.64
CA LYS A 47 8.62 0.80 10.01
C LYS A 47 8.86 -0.70 10.04
N SER A 48 9.24 -1.23 11.20
CA SER A 48 9.57 -2.66 11.40
C SER A 48 8.50 -3.64 10.89
N GLN A 49 7.23 -3.23 10.82
CA GLN A 49 6.10 -4.07 10.40
C GLN A 49 5.47 -3.66 9.05
N ILE A 50 6.07 -2.70 8.34
CA ILE A 50 5.56 -2.17 7.07
C ILE A 50 6.64 -2.24 6.01
N LEU A 51 6.36 -3.02 4.99
CA LEU A 51 7.25 -3.30 3.88
C LEU A 51 6.98 -2.31 2.75
N THR A 52 7.86 -1.32 2.60
CA THR A 52 7.87 -0.40 1.48
C THR A 52 8.82 -0.91 0.39
N PRO A 53 8.60 -0.56 -0.89
CA PRO A 53 9.49 -0.99 -1.96
C PRO A 53 10.89 -0.40 -1.81
N TYR A 54 11.90 -1.10 -2.34
CA TYR A 54 13.24 -0.55 -2.49
C TYR A 54 13.19 0.65 -3.45
N ARG A 55 13.58 1.83 -2.94
CA ARG A 55 13.67 3.06 -3.74
C ARG A 55 14.85 2.99 -4.71
N GLY A 56 14.70 3.59 -5.89
CA GLY A 56 15.72 3.57 -6.94
C GLY A 56 15.90 2.22 -7.62
N VAL A 57 14.99 1.26 -7.39
CA VAL A 57 14.97 -0.06 -8.02
C VAL A 57 13.69 -0.18 -8.86
N ARG A 58 13.75 -0.85 -10.01
CA ARG A 58 12.58 -1.10 -10.89
C ARG A 58 11.38 -1.58 -10.06
N TYR A 59 10.18 -1.09 -10.37
CA TYR A 59 9.00 -1.37 -9.53
C TYR A 59 7.74 -1.70 -10.32
N HIS A 60 7.51 -1.05 -11.46
CA HIS A 60 6.30 -1.25 -12.22
C HIS A 60 6.32 -2.61 -12.92
N LEU A 61 5.21 -3.36 -12.85
CA LEU A 61 5.10 -4.69 -13.45
C LEU A 61 5.48 -4.72 -14.94
N LYS A 62 5.18 -3.65 -15.69
CA LYS A 62 5.54 -3.50 -17.11
C LYS A 62 7.04 -3.54 -17.38
N GLU A 63 7.86 -3.12 -16.41
CA GLU A 63 9.34 -3.12 -16.53
C GLU A 63 9.90 -4.54 -16.51
N TYR A 64 9.13 -5.51 -16.03
CA TYR A 64 9.51 -6.91 -15.90
C TYR A 64 9.01 -7.80 -17.04
N SER A 65 8.10 -7.31 -17.90
CA SER A 65 7.50 -8.09 -19.00
C SER A 65 8.51 -8.57 -20.04
N ARG A 66 9.55 -7.76 -20.32
CA ARG A 66 10.60 -8.11 -21.30
C ARG A 66 11.79 -8.83 -20.68
N ARG A 67 12.10 -8.50 -19.42
CA ARG A 67 13.20 -9.07 -18.66
C ARG A 67 12.80 -9.14 -17.20
N GLY A 68 12.74 -10.35 -16.67
CA GLY A 68 12.39 -10.61 -15.27
C GLY A 68 13.37 -9.97 -14.27
N PRO A 69 13.07 -10.07 -12.96
CA PRO A 69 13.95 -9.56 -11.91
C PRO A 69 15.36 -10.14 -12.00
N GLN A 70 16.38 -9.28 -11.89
CA GLN A 70 17.79 -9.63 -12.05
C GLN A 70 18.53 -9.77 -10.72
N ASN A 71 17.96 -9.23 -9.64
CA ASN A 71 18.57 -9.28 -8.32
C ASN A 71 17.49 -9.38 -7.22
N PRO A 72 17.87 -9.71 -5.97
CA PRO A 72 16.91 -9.88 -4.88
C PRO A 72 16.03 -8.65 -4.61
N ARG A 73 16.56 -7.43 -4.79
CA ARG A 73 15.79 -6.18 -4.58
C ARG A 73 14.72 -5.99 -5.64
N GLU A 74 15.05 -6.27 -6.89
CA GLU A 74 14.07 -6.29 -7.99
C GLU A 74 13.02 -7.38 -7.80
N LEU A 75 13.44 -8.58 -7.35
CA LEU A 75 12.50 -9.67 -7.09
C LEU A 75 11.51 -9.30 -5.99
N PHE A 76 12.00 -8.64 -4.93
CA PHE A 76 11.16 -8.10 -3.88
C PHE A 76 10.18 -7.05 -4.44
N ASN A 77 10.67 -6.05 -5.18
CA ASN A 77 9.82 -4.99 -5.75
C ASN A 77 8.77 -5.54 -6.73
N HIS A 78 9.14 -6.52 -7.56
CA HIS A 78 8.22 -7.19 -8.47
C HIS A 78 7.08 -7.90 -7.72
N ARG A 79 7.41 -8.64 -6.65
CA ARG A 79 6.42 -9.31 -5.79
C ARG A 79 5.55 -8.30 -5.04
N HIS A 80 6.16 -7.25 -4.50
CA HIS A 80 5.47 -6.14 -3.83
C HIS A 80 4.44 -5.48 -4.76
N SER A 81 4.88 -5.07 -5.96
CA SER A 81 4.02 -4.47 -6.98
C SER A 81 2.90 -5.41 -7.44
N SER A 82 3.19 -6.71 -7.59
CA SER A 82 2.19 -7.71 -7.98
C SER A 82 1.06 -7.81 -6.95
N LEU A 83 1.40 -7.82 -5.66
CA LEU A 83 0.43 -7.86 -4.56
C LEU A 83 -0.36 -6.54 -4.47
N ARG A 84 0.31 -5.40 -4.62
CA ARG A 84 -0.33 -4.09 -4.65
C ARG A 84 -1.34 -3.96 -5.79
N ASN A 85 -1.01 -4.46 -6.97
CA ASN A 85 -1.90 -4.42 -8.13
C ASN A 85 -3.25 -5.11 -7.87
N VAL A 86 -3.29 -6.18 -7.06
CA VAL A 86 -4.56 -6.82 -6.65
C VAL A 86 -5.41 -5.88 -5.80
N ILE A 87 -4.78 -5.14 -4.88
CA ILE A 87 -5.43 -4.15 -4.01
C ILE A 87 -5.98 -3.00 -4.86
N GLU A 88 -5.16 -2.42 -5.74
CA GLU A 88 -5.54 -1.31 -6.61
C GLU A 88 -6.69 -1.67 -7.55
N ARG A 89 -6.63 -2.83 -8.20
CA ARG A 89 -7.73 -3.32 -9.04
C ARG A 89 -9.02 -3.52 -8.26
N THR A 90 -8.93 -4.02 -7.03
CA THR A 90 -10.10 -4.17 -6.16
C THR A 90 -10.72 -2.81 -5.83
N PHE A 91 -9.89 -1.81 -5.49
CA PHE A 91 -10.37 -0.44 -5.27
C PHE A 91 -10.94 0.19 -6.54
N GLY A 92 -10.38 -0.09 -7.72
CA GLY A 92 -10.94 0.34 -9.01
C GLY A 92 -12.36 -0.19 -9.24
N VAL A 93 -12.61 -1.47 -8.94
CA VAL A 93 -13.96 -2.06 -9.01
C VAL A 93 -14.90 -1.39 -8.00
N LEU A 94 -14.44 -1.16 -6.76
CA LEU A 94 -15.25 -0.51 -5.72
C LEU A 94 -15.63 0.92 -6.10
N LYS A 95 -14.68 1.73 -6.59
CA LYS A 95 -14.93 3.10 -7.05
C LYS A 95 -15.93 3.14 -8.21
N LYS A 96 -15.84 2.19 -9.15
CA LYS A 96 -16.80 2.09 -10.26
C LYS A 96 -18.21 1.72 -9.80
N ARG A 97 -18.33 0.85 -8.79
CA ARG A 97 -19.63 0.44 -8.23
C ARG A 97 -20.24 1.49 -7.30
N PHE A 98 -19.41 2.21 -6.56
CA PHE A 98 -19.82 3.19 -5.57
C PHE A 98 -19.17 4.55 -5.87
N PRO A 99 -19.81 5.40 -6.69
CA PRO A 99 -19.25 6.70 -7.10
C PRO A 99 -18.88 7.61 -5.93
N ILE A 100 -19.57 7.49 -4.79
CA ILE A 100 -19.27 8.22 -3.55
C ILE A 100 -17.84 7.99 -3.03
N ILE A 101 -17.19 6.89 -3.40
CA ILE A 101 -15.79 6.57 -3.04
C ILE A 101 -14.80 7.13 -4.08
N ALA A 102 -15.28 7.46 -5.28
CA ALA A 102 -14.46 7.94 -6.39
C ALA A 102 -14.18 9.44 -6.30
N SER A 103 -15.15 10.21 -5.81
CA SER A 103 -15.03 11.64 -5.54
C SER A 103 -14.28 11.86 -4.22
N GLY A 104 -13.02 12.27 -4.32
CA GLY A 104 -12.42 13.10 -3.27
C GLY A 104 -13.21 14.41 -3.21
N THR A 105 -13.56 14.84 -2.01
CA THR A 105 -14.05 16.19 -1.74
C THR A 105 -12.88 17.08 -1.42
#